data_AF-A0A2D5YWW3-F1
#
_entry.id   AF-A0A2D5YWW3-F1
#
_cell.length_a   1.000
_cell.length_b   1.000
_cell.length_c   1.000
_cell.angle_alpha   90.00
_cell.angle_beta   90.00
_cell.angle_gamma   90.00
#
_symmetry.space_group_name_H-M   'P 1'
#
loop_
_entity.id
_entity.type
_entity.pdbx_description
1 polymer ?
#
loop_
_entity_poly.entity_id
_entity_poly.type
_entity_poly.pdbx_seq_one_letter_code
_entity_poly.pdbx_strand_id
1 'polypeptide(L)' 'MATDESATVRRTVLHVLADGSPRERESEVVAAMERLCQDGEAGIRRQARKVMARYRRGSTINVL' A
#
# COMPACT_ATOMS: atom_id res chain seq x y z
N MET A 1 6.83 -8.96 5.50
CA MET A 1 7.19 -7.54 5.24
C MET A 1 6.02 -6.58 5.47
N ALA A 2 4.84 -6.76 4.86
CA ALA A 2 3.66 -5.93 5.21
C ALA A 2 3.14 -6.16 6.64
N THR A 3 3.53 -7.28 7.27
CA THR A 3 3.25 -7.66 8.65
C THR A 3 4.51 -7.60 9.53
N ASP A 4 5.55 -6.89 9.10
CA ASP A 4 6.78 -6.75 9.87
C ASP A 4 6.50 -6.03 11.19
N GLU A 5 7.16 -6.43 12.28
CA GLU A 5 6.97 -5.80 13.59
C GLU A 5 7.39 -4.33 13.57
N SER A 6 8.40 -3.99 12.75
CA SER A 6 8.89 -2.63 12.59
C SER A 6 7.96 -1.79 11.71
N ALA A 7 7.36 -0.75 12.31
CA ALA A 7 6.56 0.23 11.57
C ALA A 7 7.36 0.93 10.47
N THR A 8 8.67 1.12 10.65
CA THR A 8 9.55 1.70 9.63
C THR A 8 9.62 0.82 8.39
N VAL A 9 9.76 -0.51 8.56
CA VAL A 9 9.77 -1.46 7.44
C VAL A 9 8.44 -1.46 6.72
N ARG A 10 7.32 -1.50 7.45
CA ARG A 10 5.97 -1.44 6.86
C ARG A 10 5.72 -0.15 6.08
N ARG A 11 6.24 0.97 6.56
CA ARG A 11 6.18 2.27 5.86
C ARG A 11 7.01 2.27 4.57
N THR A 12 8.19 1.67 4.57
CA THR A 12 8.99 1.50 3.35
C THR A 12 8.27 0.63 2.33
N VAL A 13 7.65 -0.47 2.78
CA VAL A 13 6.83 -1.34 1.92
C VAL A 13 5.68 -0.55 1.30
N LEU A 14 4.97 0.27 2.08
CA LEU A 14 3.91 1.14 1.55
C LEU A 14 4.42 2.07 0.45
N HIS A 15 5.57 2.71 0.66
CA HIS A 15 6.16 3.60 -0.34
C HIS A 15 6.53 2.85 -1.62
N VAL A 16 7.26 1.74 -1.50
CA VAL A 16 7.68 0.94 -2.67
C VAL A 16 6.46 0.44 -3.46
N LEU A 17 5.41 -0.01 -2.77
CA LEU A 17 4.19 -0.46 -3.43
C LEU A 17 3.40 0.68 -4.10
N ALA A 18 3.50 1.91 -3.60
CA ALA A 18 2.80 3.08 -4.14
C ALA A 18 3.56 3.80 -5.27
N ASP A 19 4.89 3.67 -5.34
CA ASP A 19 5.73 4.22 -6.42
C ASP A 19 5.56 3.44 -7.73
N GLY A 20 5.15 2.18 -7.63
CA GLY A 20 4.63 1.42 -8.76
C GLY A 20 4.97 -0.05 -8.72
N SER A 21 4.14 -0.83 -9.41
CA SER A 21 4.32 -2.27 -9.53
C SER A 21 4.11 -2.72 -10.98
N PRO A 22 4.81 -3.78 -11.43
CA PRO A 22 4.52 -4.42 -12.70
C PRO A 22 3.04 -4.83 -12.77
N ARG A 23 2.37 -4.60 -13.90
CA ARG A 23 0.93 -4.94 -14.08
C ARG A 23 0.60 -6.39 -13.73
N GLU A 24 1.52 -7.31 -14.02
CA GLU A 24 1.39 -8.72 -13.69
C GLU A 24 1.30 -9.01 -12.17
N ARG A 25 1.76 -8.10 -11.32
CA ARG A 25 1.73 -8.22 -9.85
C ARG A 25 0.74 -7.26 -9.19
N GLU A 26 -0.12 -6.60 -9.97
CA GLU A 26 -1.08 -5.62 -9.47
C GLU A 26 -1.99 -6.23 -8.39
N SER A 27 -2.46 -7.46 -8.59
CA SER A 27 -3.28 -8.19 -7.62
C SER A 27 -2.57 -8.44 -6.28
N GLU A 28 -1.28 -8.80 -6.32
CA GLU A 28 -0.45 -8.98 -5.12
C GLU A 28 -0.26 -7.65 -4.37
N VAL A 29 -0.04 -6.57 -5.12
CA VAL A 29 0.14 -5.22 -4.58
C VAL A 29 -1.14 -4.71 -3.93
N VAL A 30 -2.29 -4.90 -4.58
CA VAL A 30 -3.61 -4.59 -4.02
C VAL A 30 -3.83 -5.35 -2.72
N ALA A 31 -3.58 -6.66 -2.71
CA ALA A 31 -3.75 -7.48 -1.51
C ALA A 31 -2.82 -7.04 -0.36
N ALA A 32 -1.58 -6.62 -0.66
CA ALA A 32 -0.69 -6.06 0.34
C ALA A 32 -1.18 -4.70 0.86
N MET A 33 -1.69 -3.83 -0.02
CA MET A 33 -2.20 -2.51 0.34
C MET A 33 -3.49 -2.58 1.17
N GLU A 34 -4.35 -3.57 0.90
CA GLU A 34 -5.55 -3.85 1.70
C GLU A 34 -5.19 -4.25 3.14
N ARG A 35 -4.13 -5.03 3.33
CA ARG A 35 -3.62 -5.34 4.68
C ARG A 35 -3.11 -4.08 5.39
N LEU A 36 -2.36 -3.23 4.69
CA LEU A 36 -1.88 -1.95 5.24
C LEU A 36 -3.01 -0.97 5.59
N CYS A 37 -4.20 -1.09 4.99
CA CYS A 37 -5.38 -0.32 5.39
C CYS A 37 -5.87 -0.64 6.82
N GLN A 38 -5.42 -1.76 7.39
CA GLN A 38 -5.72 -2.23 8.74
C GLN A 38 -4.48 -2.22 9.66
N ASP A 39 -3.36 -1.61 9.23
CA ASP A 39 -2.11 -1.54 10.02
C ASP A 39 -2.32 -1.01 11.45
N GLY A 40 -1.49 -1.39 12.42
CA GLY A 40 -1.56 -0.83 13.77
C GLY A 40 -1.17 0.66 13.85
N GLU A 41 -0.37 1.15 12.91
CA GLU A 41 0.11 2.53 12.84
C GLU A 41 -0.86 3.41 12.02
N ALA A 42 -1.25 4.56 12.59
CA ALA A 42 -2.27 5.42 12.01
C ALA A 42 -1.84 6.11 10.70
N GLY A 43 -0.57 6.50 10.59
CA GLY A 43 0.02 7.08 9.40
C GLY A 43 -0.01 6.11 8.21
N ILE A 44 0.46 4.88 8.41
CA ILE A 44 0.44 3.79 7.42
C ILE A 44 -0.99 3.52 6.96
N ARG A 45 -1.92 3.33 7.91
CA ARG A 45 -3.35 3.13 7.57
C ARG A 45 -3.91 4.26 6.71
N ARG A 46 -3.62 5.51 7.07
CA ARG A 46 -4.14 6.68 6.37
C ARG A 46 -3.60 6.76 4.95
N GLN A 47 -2.29 6.53 4.78
CA GLN A 47 -1.67 6.53 3.46
C GLN A 47 -2.18 5.38 2.59
N ALA A 48 -2.26 4.16 3.12
CA ALA A 48 -2.75 3.00 2.39
C ALA A 48 -4.19 3.20 1.90
N ARG A 49 -5.08 3.74 2.75
CA ARG A 49 -6.46 4.07 2.37
C ARG A 49 -6.53 5.13 1.28
N LYS A 50 -5.63 6.13 1.31
CA LYS A 50 -5.56 7.16 0.26
C LYS A 50 -5.17 6.55 -1.08
N VAL A 51 -4.18 5.66 -1.11
CA VAL A 51 -3.76 4.94 -2.32
C VAL A 51 -4.91 4.07 -2.83
N MET A 52 -5.53 3.26 -1.97
CA MET A 52 -6.66 2.41 -2.36
C MET A 52 -7.88 3.18 -2.84
N ALA A 53 -8.15 4.37 -2.28
CA ALA A 53 -9.24 5.22 -2.74
C ALA A 53 -8.99 5.75 -4.15
N ARG A 54 -7.74 6.07 -4.52
CA ARG A 54 -7.38 6.45 -5.90
C ARG A 54 -7.47 5.25 -6.84
N TYR A 55 -6.96 4.10 -6.40
CA TYR A 55 -7.03 2.85 -7.16
C TYR A 55 -8.47 2.48 -7.54
N ARG A 56 -9.39 2.49 -6.56
CA ARG A 56 -10.83 2.18 -6.76
C ARG A 56 -11.55 3.15 -7.69
N ARG A 57 -11.00 4.34 -7.94
CA ARG A 57 -11.54 5.33 -8.90
C ARG A 57 -11.04 5.10 -10.34
N GLY A 58 -10.37 3.98 -10.60
CA GLY A 58 -9.85 3.62 -11.92
C GLY A 58 -8.45 4.19 -12.22
N SER A 59 -7.75 4.71 -11.21
CA SER A 59 -6.34 5.07 -11.34
C SER A 59 -5.45 3.85 -11.07
N THR A 60 -4.26 3.81 -11.65
CA THR A 60 -3.24 2.84 -11.27
C THR A 60 -2.70 3.15 -9.86
N ILE A 61 -2.08 2.17 -9.21
CA ILE A 61 -1.51 2.33 -7.86
C ILE A 61 -0.32 3.33 -7.81
N ASN A 62 0.21 3.79 -8.96
CA ASN A 62 1.20 4.88 -9.02
C ASN A 62 0.62 6.18 -8.47
N VAL A 63 0.87 6.44 -7.19
CA VAL A 63 0.25 7.54 -6.44
C VAL A 63 1.29 8.52 -5.89
N LEU A 64 2.57 8.25 -6.07
CA LEU A 64 3.69 9.12 -5.71
C LEU A 64 4.57 9.44 -6.92
#